data_AF-A0A2M7BZU2-F1
#
_entry.id   AF-A0A2M7BZU2-F1
#
_cell.length_a   1.000
_cell.length_b   1.000
_cell.length_c   1.000
_cell.angle_alpha   90.00
_cell.angle_beta   90.00
_cell.angle_gamma   90.00
#
_symmetry.space_group_name_H-M   'P 1'
#
loop_
_entity.id
_entity.type
_entity.pdbx_description
1 polymer ?
#
loop_
_entity_poly.entity_id
_entity_poly.type
_entity_poly.pdbx_seq_one_letter_code
_entity_poly.pdbx_strand_id
1 'polypeptide(L)' 'MKAAAKPAAKQVVAQPSAQERYRMVETAAYYIAERTNFAGCQAEHWAQAEREIAEKLAE' A
#
# COMPACT_ATOMS: atom_id res chain seq x y z
N MET A 1 -21.93 -21.87 -14.86
CA MET A 1 -21.25 -21.56 -13.59
C MET A 1 -19.76 -21.46 -13.88
N LYS A 2 -19.11 -20.30 -13.70
CA LYS A 2 -17.69 -20.12 -14.07
C LYS A 2 -16.83 -19.64 -12.90
N ALA A 3 -15.66 -20.28 -12.85
CA ALA A 3 -14.39 -19.95 -12.23
C ALA A 3 -14.26 -20.12 -10.71
N ALA A 4 -13.54 -21.18 -10.35
CA ALA A 4 -13.02 -21.48 -9.03
C ALA A 4 -12.10 -20.35 -8.52
N ALA A 5 -12.43 -19.83 -7.34
CA ALA A 5 -11.53 -18.99 -6.58
C ALA A 5 -10.29 -19.80 -6.19
N LYS A 6 -9.13 -19.41 -6.73
CA LYS A 6 -7.83 -19.90 -6.26
C LYS A 6 -7.74 -19.67 -4.75
N PRO A 7 -7.27 -20.64 -3.95
CA PRO A 7 -7.14 -20.44 -2.52
C PRO A 7 -6.18 -19.28 -2.31
N ALA A 8 -6.68 -18.22 -1.67
CA ALA A 8 -5.85 -17.14 -1.17
C ALA A 8 -4.84 -17.79 -0.21
N ALA A 9 -3.58 -17.87 -0.66
CA ALA A 9 -2.50 -18.33 0.18
C ALA A 9 -2.55 -17.51 1.46
N LYS A 10 -2.74 -18.17 2.60
CA LYS A 10 -2.51 -17.56 3.91
C LYS A 10 -1.07 -17.08 3.88
N GLN A 11 -0.88 -15.78 3.64
CA GLN A 11 0.39 -15.14 3.83
C GLN A 11 0.68 -15.29 5.31
N VAL A 12 1.61 -16.21 5.62
CA VAL A 12 2.45 -16.07 6.81
C VAL A 12 2.78 -14.59 6.87
N VAL A 13 2.51 -13.95 8.00
CA VAL A 13 2.83 -12.53 8.23
C VAL A 13 4.35 -12.42 8.35
N ALA A 14 5.05 -12.80 7.27
CA ALA A 14 6.41 -12.46 7.03
C ALA A 14 6.37 -10.96 6.80
N GLN A 15 7.12 -10.23 7.62
CA GLN A 15 7.32 -8.80 7.44
C GLN A 15 7.49 -8.52 5.95
N PRO A 16 6.65 -7.68 5.33
CA PRO A 16 6.65 -7.54 3.89
C PRO A 16 8.02 -7.13 3.42
N SER A 17 8.46 -7.77 2.33
CA SER A 17 9.74 -7.48 1.72
C SER A 17 9.81 -6.00 1.32
N ALA A 18 11.02 -5.46 1.15
CA ALA A 18 11.19 -4.06 0.75
C ALA A 18 10.40 -3.71 -0.53
N GLN A 19 10.30 -4.66 -1.45
CA GLN A 19 9.54 -4.50 -2.68
C GLN A 19 8.02 -4.47 -2.46
N GLU A 20 7.50 -5.28 -1.54
CA GLU A 20 6.09 -5.23 -1.15
C GLU A 20 5.76 -3.91 -0.45
N ARG A 21 6.62 -3.45 0.47
CA ARG A 21 6.45 -2.13 1.10
C ARG A 21 6.42 -1.01 0.07
N TYR A 22 7.32 -1.05 -0.90
CA TYR A 22 7.33 -0.05 -1.98
C TYR A 22 6.01 -0.04 -2.76
N ARG A 23 5.47 -1.20 -3.13
CA ARG A 23 4.16 -1.30 -3.82
C ARG A 23 3.02 -0.76 -2.97
N MET A 24 3.02 -1.04 -1.67
CA MET A 24 2.03 -0.53 -0.73
C MET A 24 2.10 0.99 -0.62
N VAL A 25 3.32 1.55 -0.53
CA VAL A 25 3.56 2.99 -0.47
C VAL A 25 3.14 3.67 -1.77
N GLU A 26 3.52 3.13 -2.93
CA GLU A 26 3.12 3.66 -4.24
C GLU A 26 1.59 3.73 -4.38
N THR A 27 0.92 2.64 -4.01
CA THR A 27 -0.55 2.55 -4.01
C THR A 27 -1.16 3.57 -3.05
N ALA A 28 -0.66 3.67 -1.82
CA ALA A 28 -1.14 4.62 -0.83
C ALA A 28 -0.90 6.08 -1.27
N ALA A 29 0.24 6.39 -1.87
CA ALA A 29 0.55 7.71 -2.40
C ALA A 29 -0.42 8.11 -3.52
N TYR A 30 -0.78 7.16 -4.39
CA TYR A 30 -1.81 7.38 -5.41
C TYR A 30 -3.17 7.70 -4.78
N TYR A 31 -3.61 6.92 -3.79
CA TYR A 31 -4.87 7.18 -3.08
C TYR A 31 -4.86 8.50 -2.32
N ILE A 32 -3.74 8.87 -1.70
CA ILE A 32 -3.60 10.15 -1.01
C ILE A 32 -3.68 11.31 -2.01
N ALA A 33 -3.02 11.19 -3.16
CA ALA A 33 -3.13 12.16 -4.24
C ALA A 33 -4.58 12.25 -4.74
N GLU A 34 -5.26 11.13 -4.99
CA GLU A 34 -6.67 11.13 -5.41
C GLU A 34 -7.59 11.80 -4.36
N ARG A 35 -7.41 11.50 -3.07
CA ARG A 35 -8.18 12.08 -1.95
C ARG A 35 -7.98 13.58 -1.79
N THR A 36 -6.79 14.07 -2.13
CA THR A 36 -6.46 15.50 -2.15
C THR A 36 -6.83 16.15 -3.49
N ASN A 37 -7.46 15.41 -4.41
CA ASN A 37 -7.76 15.86 -5.78
C ASN A 37 -6.49 16.28 -6.55
N PHE A 38 -5.40 15.55 -6.30
CA PHE A 38 -4.04 15.76 -6.77
C PHE A 38 -3.48 17.14 -6.38
N ALA A 39 -4.01 17.75 -5.32
CA ALA A 39 -3.52 19.01 -4.78
C ALA A 39 -2.29 18.77 -3.89
N GLY A 40 -1.28 19.64 -4.00
CA GLY A 40 -0.03 19.53 -3.24
C GLY A 40 1.10 18.88 -4.04
N CYS A 41 2.20 18.56 -3.34
CA CYS A 41 3.37 17.97 -3.98
C CYS A 41 3.35 16.44 -3.88
N GLN A 42 3.77 15.76 -4.95
CA GLN A 42 3.91 14.30 -4.96
C GLN A 42 4.78 13.81 -3.79
N ALA A 43 5.83 14.54 -3.43
CA ALA A 43 6.70 14.21 -2.31
C ALA A 43 5.96 14.15 -0.96
N GLU A 44 4.98 15.03 -0.71
CA GLU A 44 4.18 15.01 0.52
C GLU A 44 3.27 13.79 0.57
N HIS A 45 2.65 13.43 -0.56
CA HIS A 45 1.81 12.23 -0.66
C HIS A 45 2.61 10.96 -0.43
N TRP A 46 3.84 10.91 -0.95
CA TRP A 46 4.76 9.80 -0.71
C TRP A 46 5.21 9.72 0.75
N ALA A 47 5.59 10.84 1.37
CA ALA A 47 5.97 10.86 2.78
C ALA A 47 4.82 10.42 3.71
N GLN A 48 3.59 10.83 3.41
CA GLN A 48 2.41 10.40 4.15
C GLN A 48 2.10 8.90 3.92
N ALA A 49 2.25 8.42 2.69
CA ALA A 49 2.09 7.00 2.36
C ALA A 49 3.12 6.11 3.08
N GLU A 50 4.39 6.49 3.08
CA GLU A 50 5.45 5.76 3.80
C GLU A 50 5.13 5.62 5.27
N ARG A 51 4.62 6.68 5.90
CA ARG A 51 4.25 6.68 7.32
C ARG A 51 3.04 5.79 7.60
N GLU A 52 1.99 5.88 6.78
CA GLU A 52 0.83 5.00 6.90
C GLU A 52 1.20 3.52 6.74
N ILE A 53 2.06 3.18 5.78
CA ILE A 53 2.51 1.80 5.59
C ILE A 53 3.41 1.37 6.75
N ALA A 54 4.32 2.22 7.21
CA ALA A 54 5.17 1.91 8.37
C ALA A 54 4.33 1.64 9.63
N GLU A 55 3.29 2.45 9.90
CA GLU A 55 2.37 2.25 11.02
C GLU A 55 1.61 0.92 10.90
N LYS A 56 1.09 0.58 9.71
CA LYS A 56 0.37 -0.68 9.46
C LYS A 56 1.25 -1.94 9.56
N LEU A 57 2.57 -1.79 9.46
CA LEU A 57 3.53 -2.89 9.52
C LEU A 57 4.21 -3.04 10.88
N ALA A 58 4.11 -2.01 11.73
CA ALA A 58 4.62 -2.02 13.09
C ALA A 58 3.64 -2.65 14.10
N GLU A 59 2.39 -2.91 13.68
CA GLU A 59 1.32 -3.57 14.45
C GLU A 59 1.16 -5.05 14.05
#